data_AF-A0AAV6AJT5-F1
#
_entry.id   AF-A0AAV6AJT5-F1
#
_cell.length_a   1.000
_cell.length_b   1.000
_cell.length_c   1.000
_cell.angle_alpha   90.00
_cell.angle_beta   90.00
_cell.angle_gamma   90.00
#
_symmetry.space_group_name_H-M   'P 1'
#
loop_
_entity.id
_entity.type
_entity.pdbx_description
1 polymer ?
#
loop_
_entity_poly.entity_id
_entity_poly.type
_entity_poly.pdbx_seq_one_letter_code
_entity_poly.pdbx_strand_id
1 'polypeptide(L)'
;ASPTSTRGAIEAMPPGVVAVVDAMGVPNAGIFGDILCARMVKRGVAALVTDGVVRDAAGVLGTGLPVWCNGVAAPPSVAGLTFVGWQEPVACGGVAVFPGDIVVVDDDGAVLIPAALLDAVLAEAPEQERMEAWIMTEVDRGVALPGLYPMSAETKVRYDASKAGDEG
;
A
#
# COMPACT_ATOMS: atom_id res chain seq x y z
N ALA A 1 -9.70 -7.40 24.96
CA ALA A 1 -9.80 -5.98 25.30
C ALA A 1 -9.16 -5.17 24.19
N SER A 2 -9.64 -3.96 23.90
CA SER A 2 -8.97 -3.09 22.92
C SER A 2 -7.56 -2.74 23.43
N PRO A 3 -6.51 -2.84 22.59
CA PRO A 3 -5.17 -2.39 22.93
C PRO A 3 -5.13 -0.91 23.36
N THR A 4 -4.28 -0.61 24.34
CA THR A 4 -4.02 0.76 24.84
C THR A 4 -2.58 1.22 24.60
N SER A 5 -1.81 0.46 23.84
CA SER A 5 -0.44 0.79 23.48
C SER A 5 -0.03 0.11 22.18
N THR A 6 1.00 0.63 21.51
CA THR A 6 1.59 0.03 20.30
C THR A 6 1.99 -1.43 20.50
N ARG A 7 2.54 -1.77 21.68
CA ARG A 7 2.91 -3.16 22.02
C ARG A 7 1.67 -4.07 22.08
N GLY A 8 0.62 -3.62 22.77
CA GLY A 8 -0.65 -4.35 22.82
C GLY A 8 -1.30 -4.49 21.44
N ALA A 9 -1.19 -3.47 20.59
CA ALA A 9 -1.70 -3.47 19.23
C ALA A 9 -1.02 -4.54 18.37
N ILE A 10 0.32 -4.61 18.40
CA ILE A 10 1.07 -5.68 17.72
C ILE A 10 0.63 -7.06 18.21
N GLU A 11 0.37 -7.21 19.52
CA GLU A 11 -0.13 -8.48 20.05
C GLU A 11 -1.59 -8.79 19.70
N ALA A 12 -2.35 -7.83 19.17
CA ALA A 12 -3.71 -8.03 18.71
C ALA A 12 -3.79 -8.22 17.18
N MET A 13 -2.75 -7.86 16.42
CA MET A 13 -2.72 -7.98 14.96
C MET A 13 -2.91 -9.45 14.51
N PRO A 14 -3.91 -9.74 13.67
CA PRO A 14 -4.04 -11.04 13.01
C PRO A 14 -2.90 -11.28 12.00
N PRO A 15 -2.55 -12.54 11.69
CA PRO A 15 -1.64 -12.83 10.60
C PRO A 15 -2.24 -12.42 9.24
N GLY A 16 -1.40 -12.00 8.31
CA GLY A 16 -1.75 -11.60 6.95
C GLY A 16 -2.22 -10.14 6.80
N VAL A 17 -2.36 -9.39 7.89
CA VAL A 17 -2.82 -7.99 7.80
C VAL A 17 -1.71 -7.04 7.36
N VAL A 18 -2.08 -5.99 6.63
CA VAL A 18 -1.24 -4.79 6.48
C VAL A 18 -1.58 -3.85 7.63
N ALA A 19 -0.59 -3.48 8.44
CA ALA A 19 -0.76 -2.50 9.49
C ALA A 19 -0.65 -1.10 8.90
N VAL A 20 -1.70 -0.29 9.02
CA VAL A 20 -1.69 1.13 8.62
C VAL A 20 -1.70 1.99 9.87
N VAL A 21 -0.73 2.89 10.00
CA VAL A 21 -0.54 3.71 11.20
C VAL A 21 -0.41 5.18 10.85
N ASP A 22 -1.36 5.97 11.32
CA ASP A 22 -1.32 7.43 11.29
C ASP A 22 -0.41 7.95 12.42
N ALA A 23 0.60 8.69 12.03
CA ALA A 23 1.54 9.39 12.88
C ALA A 23 1.47 10.91 12.69
N MET A 24 0.38 11.40 12.10
CA MET A 24 0.09 12.81 11.81
C MET A 24 1.19 13.47 10.96
N GLY A 25 1.89 12.70 10.12
CA GLY A 25 3.04 13.18 9.37
C GLY A 25 4.24 13.65 10.21
N VAL A 26 4.30 13.32 11.51
CA VAL A 26 5.35 13.83 12.42
C VAL A 26 6.72 13.26 12.03
N PRO A 27 7.71 14.08 11.63
CA PRO A 27 8.93 13.59 11.00
C PRO A 27 10.06 13.29 11.99
N ASN A 28 9.87 13.56 13.28
CA ASN A 28 10.94 13.53 14.28
C ASN A 28 10.70 12.55 15.44
N ALA A 29 9.68 11.68 15.34
CA ALA A 29 9.35 10.69 16.37
C ALA A 29 9.09 9.31 15.74
N GLY A 30 10.07 8.41 15.85
CA GLY A 30 10.03 7.06 15.29
C GLY A 30 8.94 6.19 15.93
N ILE A 31 7.89 5.86 15.16
CA ILE A 31 6.72 5.13 15.67
C ILE A 31 6.95 3.62 15.84
N PHE A 32 7.81 3.06 15.00
CA PHE A 32 8.26 1.67 15.08
C PHE A 32 9.78 1.60 14.97
N GLY A 33 10.36 0.61 15.64
CA GLY A 33 11.78 0.26 15.53
C GLY A 33 11.95 -1.25 15.38
N ASP A 34 13.19 -1.68 15.26
CA ASP A 34 13.59 -3.07 14.99
C ASP A 34 12.88 -4.12 15.85
N ILE A 35 12.78 -3.93 17.17
CA ILE A 35 12.12 -4.86 18.10
C ILE A 35 10.62 -5.01 17.76
N LEU A 36 9.94 -3.91 17.48
CA LEU A 36 8.51 -3.92 17.20
C LEU A 36 8.24 -4.55 15.83
N CYS A 37 9.02 -4.20 14.81
CA CYS A 37 8.93 -4.79 13.48
C CYS A 37 9.26 -6.30 13.51
N ALA A 38 10.31 -6.70 14.25
CA ALA A 38 10.67 -8.11 14.41
C ALA A 38 9.52 -8.90 15.07
N ARG A 39 8.82 -8.29 16.03
CA ARG A 39 7.62 -8.90 16.62
C ARG A 39 6.49 -9.02 15.62
N MET A 40 6.22 -7.99 14.81
CA MET A 40 5.22 -8.03 13.74
C MET A 40 5.47 -9.17 12.75
N VAL A 41 6.72 -9.41 12.36
CA VAL A 41 7.08 -10.58 11.52
C VAL A 41 6.73 -11.89 12.22
N LYS A 42 7.04 -12.05 13.51
CA LYS A 42 6.65 -13.24 14.28
C LYS A 42 5.14 -13.40 14.47
N ARG A 43 4.38 -12.30 14.32
CA ARG A 43 2.92 -12.29 14.32
C ARG A 43 2.31 -12.58 12.95
N GLY A 44 3.14 -12.67 11.91
CA GLY A 44 2.70 -12.88 10.54
C GLY A 44 2.06 -11.65 9.91
N VAL A 45 2.37 -10.44 10.39
CA VAL A 45 1.94 -9.20 9.74
C VAL A 45 2.59 -9.11 8.37
N ALA A 46 1.80 -8.77 7.34
CA ALA A 46 2.26 -8.76 5.95
C ALA A 46 3.13 -7.54 5.62
N ALA A 47 2.75 -6.36 6.13
CA ALA A 47 3.48 -5.10 5.91
C ALA A 47 3.11 -4.04 6.95
N LEU A 48 3.92 -2.99 7.04
CA LEU A 48 3.64 -1.74 7.74
C LEU A 48 3.59 -0.58 6.75
N VAL A 49 2.52 0.21 6.78
CA VAL A 49 2.37 1.47 6.05
C VAL A 49 2.12 2.58 7.06
N THR A 50 2.86 3.68 6.97
CA THR A 50 2.67 4.84 7.84
C THR A 50 3.05 6.13 7.13
N ASP A 51 2.40 7.22 7.49
CA ASP A 51 2.82 8.57 7.13
C ASP A 51 3.86 9.15 8.11
N GLY A 52 4.26 8.39 9.12
CA GLY A 52 5.30 8.73 10.07
C GLY A 52 6.68 8.25 9.65
N VAL A 53 7.60 8.33 10.61
CA VAL A 53 8.97 7.85 10.49
C VAL A 53 9.20 6.63 11.36
N VAL A 54 10.17 5.80 10.98
CA VAL A 54 10.66 4.67 11.79
C VAL A 54 11.98 5.01 12.46
N ARG A 55 12.37 4.24 13.47
CA ARG A 55 13.71 4.27 14.07
C ARG A 55 14.44 2.96 13.80
N ASP A 56 15.74 2.94 14.04
CA ASP A 56 16.58 1.74 13.91
C ASP A 56 16.52 1.12 12.50
N ALA A 57 16.59 1.95 11.45
CA ALA A 57 16.32 1.56 10.06
C ALA A 57 17.06 0.30 9.58
N ALA A 58 18.35 0.16 9.90
CA ALA A 58 19.12 -1.04 9.55
C ALA A 58 18.55 -2.30 10.22
N GLY A 59 18.11 -2.19 11.47
CA GLY A 59 17.45 -3.27 12.20
C GLY A 59 16.07 -3.58 11.64
N VAL A 60 15.27 -2.56 11.33
CA VAL A 60 13.95 -2.70 10.67
C VAL A 60 14.09 -3.45 9.34
N LEU A 61 14.99 -3.01 8.46
CA LEU A 61 15.27 -3.70 7.19
C LEU A 61 15.73 -5.15 7.42
N GLY A 62 16.59 -5.36 8.42
CA GLY A 62 17.06 -6.69 8.81
C GLY A 62 15.98 -7.64 9.32
N THR A 63 14.79 -7.13 9.69
CA THR A 63 13.66 -7.99 10.07
C THR A 63 12.99 -8.66 8.89
N GLY A 64 13.15 -8.11 7.68
CA GLY A 64 12.44 -8.56 6.48
C GLY A 64 10.96 -8.17 6.44
N LEU A 65 10.46 -7.35 7.36
CA LEU A 65 9.12 -6.76 7.27
C LEU A 65 9.11 -5.71 6.14
N PRO A 66 8.20 -5.80 5.17
CA PRO A 66 7.97 -4.71 4.21
C PRO A 66 7.43 -3.47 4.94
N VAL A 67 8.08 -2.31 4.76
CA VAL A 67 7.71 -1.06 5.44
C VAL A 67 7.71 0.12 4.47
N TRP A 68 6.57 0.80 4.36
CA TRP A 68 6.44 2.11 3.70
C TRP A 68 6.25 3.18 4.76
N CYS A 69 7.15 4.16 4.77
CA CYS A 69 7.16 5.26 5.74
C CYS A 69 7.75 6.54 5.13
N ASN A 70 7.53 7.68 5.78
CA ASN A 70 8.02 8.99 5.32
C ASN A 70 9.48 9.28 5.73
N GLY A 71 10.18 8.31 6.31
CA GLY A 71 11.61 8.43 6.62
C GLY A 71 12.03 7.80 7.94
N VAL A 72 13.17 8.26 8.45
CA VAL A 72 13.81 7.69 9.64
C VAL A 72 14.13 8.79 10.65
N ALA A 73 13.80 8.58 11.92
CA ALA A 73 14.19 9.45 13.03
C ALA A 73 14.57 8.63 14.27
N ALA A 74 15.65 9.02 14.93
CA ALA A 74 16.16 8.32 16.12
C ALA A 74 15.27 8.44 17.38
N PRO A 75 14.64 9.61 17.68
CA PRO A 75 13.83 9.74 18.89
C PRO A 75 12.65 8.77 18.86
N PRO A 76 12.26 8.17 20.01
CA PRO A 76 11.12 7.27 20.07
C PRO A 76 9.80 8.04 19.93
N SER A 77 8.73 7.33 19.56
CA SER A 77 7.37 7.89 19.44
C SER A 77 6.98 8.77 20.62
N VAL A 78 7.20 8.32 21.85
CA VAL A 78 6.85 9.03 23.09
C VAL A 78 7.51 10.41 23.26
N ALA A 79 8.48 10.76 22.41
CA ALA A 79 9.06 12.10 22.36
C ALA A 79 8.11 13.16 21.74
N GLY A 80 7.11 12.75 20.96
CA GLY A 80 6.17 13.67 20.31
C GLY A 80 4.79 13.11 19.99
N LEU A 81 4.59 11.80 20.20
CA LEU A 81 3.38 11.06 19.87
C LEU A 81 2.98 10.15 21.02
N THR A 82 1.68 9.91 21.16
CA THR A 82 1.14 8.91 22.08
C THR A 82 0.15 8.02 21.34
N PHE A 83 0.05 6.76 21.75
CA PHE A 83 -0.95 5.85 21.21
C PHE A 83 -2.33 6.27 21.71
N VAL A 84 -3.26 6.53 20.79
CA VAL A 84 -4.60 7.05 21.13
C VAL A 84 -5.75 6.16 20.68
N GLY A 85 -5.57 5.32 19.65
CA GLY A 85 -6.66 4.55 19.05
C GLY A 85 -6.19 3.24 18.41
N TRP A 86 -7.15 2.33 18.20
CA TRP A 86 -6.94 1.02 17.58
C TRP A 86 -8.18 0.61 16.79
N GLN A 87 -8.00 0.17 15.54
CA GLN A 87 -9.11 -0.18 14.64
C GLN A 87 -10.17 0.93 14.58
N GLU A 88 -9.69 2.17 14.44
CA GLU A 88 -10.49 3.37 14.21
C GLU A 88 -10.11 3.96 12.84
N PRO A 89 -10.98 4.79 12.22
CA PRO A 89 -10.60 5.52 11.02
C PRO A 89 -9.42 6.44 11.28
N VAL A 90 -8.44 6.43 10.38
CA VAL A 90 -7.23 7.26 10.47
C VAL A 90 -6.96 8.02 9.18
N ALA A 91 -6.10 9.04 9.23
CA ALA A 91 -5.62 9.73 8.04
C ALA A 91 -4.16 9.35 7.78
N CYS A 92 -3.90 8.53 6.77
CA CYS A 92 -2.54 8.08 6.45
C CYS A 92 -2.25 8.34 4.97
N GLY A 93 -1.13 8.99 4.67
CA GLY A 93 -0.77 9.34 3.29
C GLY A 93 -1.74 10.35 2.64
N GLY A 94 -2.42 11.17 3.44
CA GLY A 94 -3.39 12.16 2.96
C GLY A 94 -4.77 11.60 2.61
N VAL A 95 -5.04 10.31 2.86
CA VAL A 95 -6.35 9.68 2.62
C VAL A 95 -6.94 9.12 3.91
N ALA A 96 -8.26 9.00 3.95
CA ALA A 96 -8.97 8.34 5.05
C ALA A 96 -8.88 6.82 4.87
N VAL A 97 -8.41 6.12 5.90
CA VAL A 97 -8.27 4.67 5.93
C VAL A 97 -9.21 4.12 6.98
N PHE A 98 -10.08 3.19 6.60
CA PHE A 98 -11.00 2.55 7.52
C PHE A 98 -10.57 1.10 7.80
N PRO A 99 -10.78 0.59 9.02
CA PRO A 99 -10.59 -0.81 9.31
C PRO A 99 -11.38 -1.71 8.34
N GLY A 100 -10.68 -2.61 7.66
CA GLY A 100 -11.27 -3.53 6.67
C GLY A 100 -11.11 -3.09 5.22
N ASP A 101 -10.62 -1.88 4.97
CA ASP A 101 -10.16 -1.48 3.63
C ASP A 101 -8.97 -2.32 3.18
N ILE A 102 -8.78 -2.38 1.86
CA ILE A 102 -7.76 -3.19 1.21
C ILE A 102 -6.57 -2.28 0.91
N VAL A 103 -5.38 -2.71 1.30
CA VAL A 103 -4.14 -2.01 0.99
C VAL A 103 -3.29 -2.88 0.08
N VAL A 104 -2.95 -2.35 -1.09
CA VAL A 104 -2.01 -2.95 -2.03
C VAL A 104 -0.72 -2.14 -1.95
N VAL A 105 0.41 -2.83 -1.84
CA VAL A 105 1.73 -2.19 -1.75
C VAL A 105 2.71 -2.84 -2.71
N ASP A 106 3.58 -2.02 -3.27
CA ASP A 106 4.67 -2.41 -4.16
C ASP A 106 5.82 -1.38 -4.09
N ASP A 107 6.79 -1.49 -4.98
CA ASP A 107 7.95 -0.60 -5.01
C ASP A 107 7.59 0.86 -5.38
N ASP A 108 6.42 1.10 -5.98
CA ASP A 108 5.93 2.44 -6.31
C ASP A 108 5.21 3.10 -5.13
N GLY A 109 4.59 2.31 -4.25
CA GLY A 109 4.05 2.81 -3.00
C GLY A 109 2.92 1.97 -2.40
N ALA A 110 1.89 2.66 -1.90
CA ALA A 110 0.73 2.05 -1.28
C ALA A 110 -0.56 2.66 -1.85
N VAL A 111 -1.49 1.79 -2.26
CA VAL A 111 -2.83 2.17 -2.72
C VAL A 111 -3.87 1.62 -1.75
N LEU A 112 -4.78 2.49 -1.32
CA LEU A 112 -5.96 2.11 -0.56
C LEU A 112 -7.13 1.87 -1.51
N ILE A 113 -7.77 0.71 -1.40
CA ILE A 113 -9.04 0.41 -2.03
C ILE A 113 -10.10 0.34 -0.91
N PRO A 114 -11.05 1.30 -0.87
CA PRO A 114 -12.16 1.22 0.08
C PRO A 114 -12.91 -0.10 -0.08
N ALA A 115 -13.26 -0.75 1.02
CA ALA A 115 -13.90 -2.07 0.98
C ALA A 115 -15.19 -2.09 0.13
N ALA A 116 -15.95 -0.99 0.16
CA ALA A 116 -17.17 -0.83 -0.63
C ALA A 116 -16.95 -0.73 -2.15
N LEU A 117 -15.72 -0.47 -2.60
CA LEU A 117 -15.35 -0.35 -4.00
C LEU A 117 -14.57 -1.58 -4.52
N LEU A 118 -14.27 -2.56 -3.65
CA LEU A 118 -13.44 -3.70 -4.02
C LEU A 118 -13.96 -4.43 -5.26
N ASP A 119 -15.26 -4.76 -5.29
CA ASP A 119 -15.86 -5.49 -6.41
C ASP A 119 -15.77 -4.70 -7.73
N ALA A 120 -15.93 -3.38 -7.67
CA ALA A 120 -15.81 -2.51 -8.84
C ALA A 120 -14.35 -2.45 -9.35
N VAL A 121 -13.38 -2.37 -8.43
CA VAL A 121 -11.95 -2.39 -8.78
C VAL A 121 -11.56 -3.74 -9.37
N LEU A 122 -12.00 -4.86 -8.78
CA LEU A 122 -11.71 -6.21 -9.28
C LEU A 122 -12.32 -6.46 -10.67
N ALA A 123 -13.43 -5.82 -11.00
CA ALA A 123 -14.06 -5.94 -12.32
C ALA A 123 -13.29 -5.18 -13.41
N GLU A 124 -12.71 -4.02 -13.10
CA GLU A 124 -12.08 -3.14 -14.10
C GLU A 124 -10.55 -3.33 -14.20
N ALA A 125 -9.86 -3.52 -13.07
CA ALA A 125 -8.40 -3.52 -13.02
C ALA A 125 -7.73 -4.55 -13.95
N PRO A 126 -8.23 -5.81 -14.09
CA PRO A 126 -7.62 -6.77 -15.01
C PRO A 126 -7.70 -6.35 -16.48
N GLU A 127 -8.79 -5.69 -16.89
CA GLU A 127 -8.94 -5.20 -18.27
C GLU A 127 -8.05 -3.98 -18.52
N GLN A 128 -7.90 -3.10 -17.52
CA GLN A 128 -6.96 -1.99 -17.57
C GLN A 128 -5.52 -2.49 -17.75
N GLU A 129 -5.08 -3.47 -16.96
CA GLU A 129 -3.73 -4.05 -17.05
C GLU A 129 -3.49 -4.70 -18.42
N ARG A 130 -4.46 -5.47 -18.92
CA ARG A 130 -4.39 -6.08 -20.26
C ARG A 130 -4.27 -5.02 -21.35
N MET A 131 -5.06 -3.94 -21.25
CA MET A 131 -5.03 -2.84 -22.19
C MET A 131 -3.68 -2.14 -22.18
N GLU A 132 -3.12 -1.83 -21.01
CA GLU A 132 -1.81 -1.20 -20.88
C GLU A 132 -0.69 -2.11 -21.41
N ALA A 133 -0.74 -3.41 -21.13
CA ALA A 133 0.20 -4.38 -21.69
C ALA A 133 0.15 -4.40 -23.23
N TRP A 134 -1.05 -4.38 -23.83
CA TRP A 134 -1.20 -4.31 -25.28
C TRP A 134 -0.66 -2.99 -25.85
N ILE A 135 -0.96 -1.86 -25.20
CA ILE A 135 -0.45 -0.54 -25.58
C ILE A 135 1.08 -0.54 -25.58
N MET A 136 1.71 -1.17 -24.60
CA MET A 136 3.17 -1.32 -24.56
C MET A 136 3.70 -2.11 -25.76
N THR A 137 3.01 -3.16 -26.22
CA THR A 137 3.42 -3.88 -27.44
C THR A 137 3.36 -3.00 -28.70
N GLU A 138 2.44 -2.06 -28.75
CA GLU A 138 2.31 -1.10 -29.86
C GLU A 138 3.38 0.01 -29.77
N VAL A 139 3.73 0.43 -28.55
CA VAL A 139 4.88 1.31 -28.32
C VAL A 139 6.18 0.64 -28.78
N ASP A 140 6.40 -0.64 -28.47
CA ASP A 140 7.57 -1.40 -28.91
C ASP A 140 7.65 -1.55 -30.43
N ARG A 141 6.50 -1.51 -31.12
CA ARG A 141 6.40 -1.47 -32.59
C ARG A 141 6.64 -0.09 -33.19
N GLY A 142 6.82 0.94 -32.35
CA GLY A 142 7.07 2.32 -32.77
C GLY A 142 5.81 3.10 -33.13
N VAL A 143 4.63 2.68 -32.67
CA VAL A 143 3.39 3.44 -32.88
C VAL A 143 3.40 4.72 -32.05
N ALA A 144 2.97 5.83 -32.65
CA ALA A 144 2.95 7.13 -31.99
C ALA A 144 1.89 7.19 -30.86
N LEU A 145 2.23 7.86 -29.76
CA LEU A 145 1.36 7.99 -28.57
C LEU A 145 0.01 8.68 -28.83
N PRO A 146 -0.08 9.78 -29.62
CA PRO A 146 -1.35 10.43 -29.86
C PRO A 146 -2.36 9.49 -30.53
N GLY A 147 -3.46 9.20 -29.84
CA GLY A 147 -4.48 8.25 -30.28
C GLY A 147 -4.18 6.79 -29.93
N LEU A 148 -2.99 6.47 -29.41
CA LEU A 148 -2.69 5.19 -28.77
C LEU A 148 -2.98 5.25 -27.26
N TYR A 149 -2.59 6.35 -26.60
CA TYR A 149 -2.83 6.56 -25.16
C TYR A 149 -3.21 8.03 -24.86
N PRO A 150 -4.48 8.31 -24.45
CA PRO A 150 -5.60 7.38 -24.39
C PRO A 150 -5.99 6.91 -25.81
N MET A 151 -6.56 5.70 -25.89
CA MET A 151 -6.94 5.10 -27.17
C MET A 151 -7.99 5.93 -27.90
N SER A 152 -7.75 6.19 -29.18
CA SER A 152 -8.79 6.66 -30.11
C SER A 152 -9.83 5.56 -30.37
N ALA A 153 -10.94 5.92 -31.01
CA ALA A 153 -11.95 4.92 -31.42
C ALA A 153 -11.34 3.85 -32.35
N GLU A 154 -10.45 4.25 -33.26
CA GLU A 154 -9.76 3.32 -34.17
C GLU A 154 -8.82 2.38 -33.41
N THR A 155 -8.05 2.92 -32.45
CA THR A 155 -7.16 2.10 -31.61
C THR A 155 -7.95 1.13 -30.74
N LYS A 156 -9.09 1.56 -30.18
CA LYS A 156 -9.97 0.67 -29.41
C LYS A 156 -10.47 -0.51 -30.25
N VAL A 157 -10.86 -0.29 -31.51
CA VAL A 157 -11.23 -1.39 -32.42
C VAL A 157 -10.08 -2.37 -32.62
N ARG A 158 -8.83 -1.88 -32.74
CA ARG A 158 -7.64 -2.74 -32.89
C ARG A 158 -7.38 -3.57 -31.63
N TYR A 159 -7.51 -2.96 -30.46
CA TYR A 159 -7.37 -3.64 -29.17
C TYR A 159 -8.48 -4.68 -28.94
N ASP A 160 -9.74 -4.32 -29.23
CA ASP A 160 -10.85 -5.27 -29.12
C ASP A 160 -10.68 -6.45 -30.10
N ALA A 161 -10.11 -6.21 -31.28
CA ALA A 161 -9.77 -7.28 -32.23
C ALA A 161 -8.61 -8.18 -31.73
N SER A 162 -7.63 -7.66 -31.00
CA SER A 162 -6.54 -8.50 -30.47
C SER A 162 -7.01 -9.43 -29.36
N LYS A 163 -8.00 -9.00 -28.55
CA LYS A 163 -8.59 -9.86 -27.49
C LYS A 163 -9.23 -11.13 -28.04
N ALA A 164 -9.86 -11.06 -29.22
CA ALA A 164 -10.50 -12.21 -29.85
C ALA A 164 -9.50 -13.27 -30.39
N GLY A 165 -8.23 -12.89 -30.58
CA GLY A 165 -7.18 -13.79 -31.07
C GLY A 165 -6.49 -14.64 -30.00
N ASP A 166 -6.56 -14.22 -28.73
CA ASP A 166 -5.89 -14.88 -27.59
C ASP A 166 -6.79 -15.93 -26.89
N GLU A 167 -8.07 -16.04 -27.24
CA GLU A 167 -9.00 -17.07 -26.74
C GLU A 167 -8.97 -18.39 -27.57
N GLY A 168 -7.93 -18.59 -28.38
CA GLY A 168 -7.73 -19.75 -29.27
C GLY A 168 -6.67 -20.75 -28.80
#